data_AF-X1LSS7-F1
#
_entry.id   AF-X1LSS7-F1
#
_cell.length_a   1.000
_cell.length_b   1.000
_cell.length_c   1.000
_cell.angle_alpha   90.00
_cell.angle_beta   90.00
_cell.angle_gamma   90.00
#
_symmetry.space_group_name_H-M   'P 1'
#
loop_
_entity.id
_entity.type
_entity.pdbx_description
1 polymer ?
#
loop_
_entity_poly.entity_id
_entity_poly.type
_entity_poly.pdbx_seq_one_letter_code
_entity_poly.pdbx_strand_id
1 'polypeptide(L)'
;MDELAKNSDRIIINPNDLELLKKQGLPIKVIPPQTINELFEKRKEIIRDVLIKWYIARASKIVRQRVNRYCKLMDLFPKEVIIKDQKKRWASCSKDGTLRFNWRISMAPISIVDYIVVHELCHLKIKNHSTDFWKLVSIALPDYQKRRDWLKNNIGIFRL
;
A
#
# COMPACT_ATOMS: atom_id res chain seq x y z
N MET A 1 -43.23 -32.77 -0.78
CA MET A 1 -43.12 -33.76 -1.87
C MET A 1 -42.78 -32.99 -3.13
N ASP A 2 -41.66 -33.36 -3.73
CA ASP A 2 -41.20 -33.11 -5.09
C ASP A 2 -40.87 -31.68 -5.57
N GLU A 3 -39.57 -31.35 -5.47
CA GLU A 3 -38.81 -30.81 -6.62
C GLU A 3 -37.30 -31.13 -6.52
N LEU A 4 -36.95 -32.38 -6.17
CA LEU A 4 -35.56 -32.84 -5.97
C LEU A 4 -35.04 -33.80 -7.06
N ALA A 5 -35.66 -33.82 -8.23
CA ALA A 5 -35.24 -34.71 -9.33
C ALA A 5 -35.06 -33.94 -10.64
N LYS A 6 -33.86 -33.36 -10.86
CA LYS A 6 -33.28 -33.07 -12.19
C LYS A 6 -31.84 -32.51 -12.09
N ASN A 7 -30.89 -33.34 -11.63
CA ASN A 7 -29.51 -33.39 -12.14
C ASN A 7 -28.74 -34.51 -11.43
N SER A 8 -28.61 -35.63 -12.12
CA SER A 8 -28.26 -36.95 -11.60
C SER A 8 -26.75 -37.24 -11.46
N ASP A 9 -25.91 -36.26 -11.12
CA ASP A 9 -24.45 -36.50 -10.93
C ASP A 9 -23.84 -35.61 -9.83
N ARG A 10 -24.36 -35.68 -8.59
CA ARG A 10 -23.72 -35.03 -7.44
C ARG A 10 -23.54 -36.04 -6.30
N ILE A 11 -22.29 -36.45 -6.08
CA ILE A 11 -21.88 -37.27 -4.93
C ILE A 11 -21.36 -36.33 -3.85
N ILE A 12 -21.97 -36.37 -2.65
CA ILE A 12 -21.47 -35.67 -1.47
C ILE A 12 -20.45 -36.58 -0.79
N ILE A 13 -19.19 -36.16 -0.81
CA ILE A 13 -18.06 -36.92 -0.26
C ILE A 13 -17.58 -36.21 1.01
N ASN A 14 -17.30 -36.96 2.08
CA ASN A 14 -16.65 -36.41 3.26
C ASN A 14 -15.25 -35.90 2.87
N PRO A 15 -14.85 -34.66 3.25
CA PRO A 15 -13.55 -34.10 2.91
C PRO A 15 -12.34 -35.01 3.24
N ASN A 16 -12.46 -35.85 4.27
CA ASN A 16 -11.39 -36.78 4.67
C ASN A 16 -11.21 -37.97 3.71
N ASP A 17 -12.23 -38.31 2.91
CA ASP A 17 -12.19 -39.41 1.94
C ASP A 17 -11.69 -38.96 0.57
N LEU A 18 -11.42 -37.66 0.39
CA LEU A 18 -11.02 -37.06 -0.89
C LEU A 18 -9.68 -37.61 -1.39
N GLU A 19 -8.74 -37.91 -0.49
CA GLU A 19 -7.47 -38.53 -0.87
C GLU A 19 -7.64 -39.97 -1.36
N LEU A 20 -8.54 -40.73 -0.73
CA LEU A 20 -8.81 -42.12 -1.10
C LEU A 20 -9.36 -42.19 -2.53
N LEU A 21 -10.25 -41.28 -2.88
CA LEU A 21 -10.87 -41.27 -4.21
C LEU A 21 -9.94 -40.74 -5.31
N LYS A 22 -9.06 -39.78 -5.01
CA LYS A 22 -8.00 -39.34 -5.93
C LYS A 22 -7.06 -40.50 -6.33
N LYS A 23 -6.77 -41.41 -5.39
CA LYS A 23 -5.94 -42.61 -5.65
C LYS A 23 -6.59 -43.61 -6.61
N GLN A 24 -7.92 -43.58 -6.77
CA GLN A 24 -8.65 -44.48 -7.68
C GLN A 24 -8.74 -43.94 -9.12
N GLY A 25 -8.11 -42.80 -9.43
CA GLY A 25 -8.02 -42.28 -10.80
C GLY A 25 -9.34 -41.74 -11.38
N LEU A 26 -10.39 -41.62 -10.56
CA LEU A 26 -11.68 -41.06 -10.99
C LEU A 26 -11.59 -39.53 -11.09
N PRO A 27 -12.11 -38.92 -12.18
CA PRO A 27 -12.15 -37.47 -12.30
C PRO A 27 -13.22 -36.90 -11.36
N ILE A 28 -12.79 -36.41 -10.20
CA ILE A 28 -13.68 -35.78 -9.21
C ILE A 28 -13.61 -34.26 -9.35
N LYS A 29 -14.77 -33.66 -9.63
CA LYS A 29 -14.94 -32.20 -9.60
C LYS A 29 -15.59 -31.78 -8.28
N VAL A 30 -14.80 -31.19 -7.38
CA VAL A 30 -15.31 -30.61 -6.13
C VAL A 30 -15.89 -29.23 -6.43
N ILE A 31 -17.18 -29.04 -6.14
CA ILE A 31 -17.86 -27.74 -6.24
C ILE A 31 -18.22 -27.33 -4.80
N PRO A 32 -17.46 -26.43 -4.17
CA PRO A 32 -17.81 -25.95 -2.83
C PRO A 32 -19.16 -25.22 -2.86
N PRO A 33 -20.00 -25.36 -1.80
CA PRO A 33 -21.19 -24.55 -1.64
C PRO A 33 -20.89 -23.05 -1.78
N GLN A 34 -21.81 -22.28 -2.38
CA GLN A 34 -21.65 -20.83 -2.59
C GLN A 34 -21.31 -20.10 -1.27
N THR A 35 -21.91 -20.53 -0.16
CA THR A 35 -21.66 -20.01 1.19
C THR A 35 -20.19 -20.09 1.62
N ILE A 36 -19.45 -21.12 1.20
CA ILE A 36 -18.03 -21.26 1.50
C ILE A 36 -17.22 -20.20 0.71
N ASN A 37 -17.54 -19.98 -0.56
CA ASN A 37 -16.88 -18.95 -1.37
C ASN A 37 -17.17 -17.54 -0.84
N GLU A 38 -18.43 -17.25 -0.48
CA GLU A 38 -18.82 -15.99 0.15
C GLU A 38 -18.06 -15.73 1.46
N LEU A 39 -17.91 -16.76 2.30
CA LEU A 39 -17.13 -16.68 3.53
C LEU A 39 -15.64 -16.41 3.25
N PHE A 40 -15.07 -17.02 2.22
CA PHE A 40 -13.70 -16.75 1.80
C PHE A 40 -13.50 -15.32 1.31
N GLU A 41 -14.39 -14.81 0.45
CA GLU A 41 -14.29 -13.43 -0.05
C GLU A 41 -14.48 -12.41 1.08
N LYS A 42 -15.46 -12.64 1.98
CA LYS A 42 -15.65 -11.80 3.17
C LYS A 42 -14.41 -11.80 4.08
N ARG A 43 -13.75 -12.96 4.27
CA ARG A 43 -12.48 -13.02 5.02
C ARG A 43 -11.37 -12.25 4.33
N LYS A 44 -11.24 -12.35 3.00
CA LYS A 44 -10.23 -11.59 2.24
C LYS A 44 -10.44 -10.08 2.39
N GLU A 45 -11.67 -9.60 2.31
CA GLU A 45 -12.01 -8.19 2.53
C GLU A 45 -11.63 -7.72 3.94
N ILE A 46 -12.01 -8.48 4.97
CA ILE A 46 -11.65 -8.16 6.36
C ILE A 46 -10.14 -8.10 6.56
N ILE A 47 -9.41 -9.10 6.05
CA ILE A 47 -7.94 -9.13 6.15
C ILE A 47 -7.33 -7.91 5.43
N ARG A 48 -7.83 -7.60 4.23
CA ARG A 48 -7.38 -6.43 3.46
C ARG A 48 -7.60 -5.14 4.25
N ASP A 49 -8.77 -4.95 4.84
CA ASP A 49 -9.09 -3.76 5.63
C ASP A 49 -8.22 -3.62 6.87
N VAL A 50 -8.00 -4.72 7.60
CA VAL A 50 -7.12 -4.74 8.77
C VAL A 50 -5.69 -4.38 8.39
N LEU A 51 -5.17 -4.95 7.29
CA LEU A 51 -3.83 -4.64 6.78
C LEU A 51 -3.71 -3.18 6.36
N ILE A 52 -4.69 -2.65 5.61
CA ILE A 52 -4.69 -1.24 5.18
C ILE A 52 -4.67 -0.32 6.40
N LYS A 53 -5.51 -0.56 7.41
CA LYS A 53 -5.52 0.21 8.66
C LYS A 53 -4.16 0.16 9.37
N TRP A 54 -3.53 -1.00 9.43
CA TRP A 54 -2.20 -1.15 10.01
C TRP A 54 -1.14 -0.34 9.25
N TYR A 55 -1.13 -0.40 7.91
CA TYR A 55 -0.20 0.38 7.09
C TYR A 55 -0.43 1.88 7.20
N ILE A 56 -1.69 2.35 7.29
CA ILE A 56 -2.01 3.77 7.54
C ILE A 56 -1.43 4.22 8.88
N ALA A 57 -1.63 3.45 9.95
CA ALA A 57 -1.10 3.78 11.27
C ALA A 57 0.44 3.82 11.26
N ARG A 58 1.07 2.84 10.62
CA ARG A 58 2.53 2.78 10.44
C ARG A 58 3.05 3.97 9.64
N ALA A 59 2.40 4.32 8.54
CA ALA A 59 2.75 5.46 7.71
C ALA A 59 2.65 6.77 8.49
N SER A 60 1.57 6.97 9.24
CA SER A 60 1.39 8.16 10.09
C SER A 60 2.54 8.32 11.07
N LYS A 61 2.91 7.24 11.78
CA LYS A 61 4.02 7.26 12.73
C LYS A 61 5.35 7.60 12.05
N ILE A 62 5.70 6.87 10.99
CA ILE A 62 6.98 7.04 10.29
C ILE A 62 7.08 8.44 9.68
N VAL A 63 6.07 8.86 8.91
CA VAL A 63 6.08 10.16 8.21
C VAL A 63 6.17 11.30 9.21
N ARG A 64 5.38 11.31 10.29
CA ARG A 64 5.44 12.38 11.30
C ARG A 64 6.81 12.46 11.96
N GLN A 65 7.43 11.32 12.29
CA GLN A 65 8.78 11.29 12.83
C GLN A 65 9.80 11.89 11.86
N ARG A 66 9.72 11.53 10.57
CA ARG A 66 10.65 12.02 9.54
C ARG A 66 10.43 13.49 9.22
N VAL A 67 9.17 13.92 9.10
CA VAL A 67 8.83 15.35 8.93
C VAL A 67 9.40 16.15 10.09
N ASN A 68 9.13 15.77 11.34
CA ASN A 68 9.66 16.51 12.50
C ASN A 68 11.18 16.62 12.51
N ARG A 69 11.90 15.57 12.10
CA ARG A 69 13.36 15.58 11.99
C ARG A 69 13.81 16.61 10.95
N TYR A 70 13.25 16.55 9.74
CA TYR A 70 13.70 17.40 8.63
C TYR A 70 13.17 18.82 8.71
N CYS A 71 12.01 19.07 9.32
CA CYS A 71 11.54 20.41 9.65
C CYS A 71 12.57 21.16 10.50
N LYS A 72 13.09 20.52 11.56
CA LYS A 72 14.12 21.11 12.43
C LYS A 72 15.44 21.31 11.70
N LEU A 73 15.84 20.36 10.87
CA LEU A 73 17.10 20.44 10.12
C LEU A 73 17.09 21.55 9.05
N MET A 74 15.94 21.76 8.41
CA MET A 74 15.81 22.64 7.25
C MET A 74 15.16 23.98 7.58
N ASP A 75 14.67 24.16 8.80
CA ASP A 75 13.85 25.30 9.23
C ASP A 75 12.62 25.53 8.33
N LEU A 76 11.91 24.45 8.02
CA LEU A 76 10.73 24.44 7.14
C LEU A 76 9.58 23.70 7.80
N PHE A 77 8.50 24.41 8.13
CA PHE A 77 7.37 23.85 8.88
C PHE A 77 6.10 23.84 8.02
N PRO A 78 5.59 22.64 7.67
CA PRO A 78 4.33 22.55 6.93
C PRO A 78 3.16 22.93 7.83
N LYS A 79 2.09 23.43 7.22
CA LYS A 79 0.85 23.74 7.92
C LYS A 79 0.22 22.50 8.54
N GLU A 80 0.22 21.40 7.79
CA GLU A 80 -0.37 20.14 8.21
C GLU A 80 0.31 18.96 7.49
N VAL A 81 0.29 17.79 8.13
CA VAL A 81 0.74 16.52 7.56
C VAL A 81 -0.41 15.52 7.58
N ILE A 82 -0.83 15.09 6.39
CA ILE A 82 -1.97 14.19 6.20
C ILE A 82 -1.52 12.90 5.53
N ILE A 83 -1.96 11.77 6.08
CA ILE A 83 -1.86 10.46 5.42
C ILE A 83 -3.16 10.21 4.66
N LYS A 84 -3.07 9.87 3.39
CA LYS A 84 -4.24 9.56 2.57
C LYS A 84 -3.94 8.50 1.52
N ASP A 85 -4.99 8.00 0.87
CA ASP A 85 -4.80 7.18 -0.33
C ASP A 85 -4.57 8.10 -1.55
N GLN A 86 -3.44 7.92 -2.26
CA GLN A 86 -3.09 8.70 -3.45
C GLN A 86 -2.83 7.78 -4.64
N LYS A 87 -3.74 7.77 -5.62
CA LYS A 87 -3.65 6.84 -6.76
C LYS A 87 -2.39 6.96 -7.64
N LYS A 88 -1.73 8.13 -7.67
CA LYS A 88 -0.68 8.44 -8.67
C LYS A 88 0.62 9.01 -8.11
N ARG A 89 0.74 9.20 -6.79
CA ARG A 89 1.87 9.93 -6.21
C ARG A 89 2.15 9.50 -4.78
N TRP A 90 3.43 9.58 -4.41
CA TRP A 90 3.93 9.19 -3.08
C TRP A 90 3.59 10.25 -2.06
N ALA A 91 3.66 11.51 -2.48
CA ALA A 91 3.26 12.64 -1.68
C ALA A 91 2.91 13.85 -2.57
N SER A 92 2.50 14.94 -1.94
CA SER A 92 2.28 16.24 -2.57
C SER A 92 2.20 17.35 -1.53
N CYS A 93 2.70 18.52 -1.88
CA CYS A 93 2.56 19.78 -1.17
C CYS A 93 1.52 20.68 -1.85
N SER A 94 0.55 21.20 -1.11
CA SER A 94 -0.39 22.22 -1.60
C SER A 94 0.17 23.63 -1.46
N LYS A 95 -0.50 24.60 -2.10
CA LYS A 95 -0.10 26.02 -2.04
C LYS A 95 -0.09 26.57 -0.61
N ASP A 96 -1.02 26.12 0.24
CA ASP A 96 -1.12 26.52 1.65
C ASP A 96 -0.13 25.80 2.59
N GLY A 97 0.79 24.99 2.04
CA GLY A 97 1.81 24.29 2.81
C GLY A 97 1.34 23.01 3.50
N THR A 98 0.18 22.47 3.14
CA THR A 98 -0.26 21.14 3.61
C THR A 98 0.46 20.04 2.83
N LEU A 99 1.12 19.13 3.56
CA LEU A 99 1.76 17.96 2.99
C LEU A 99 0.85 16.75 3.08
N ARG A 100 0.71 16.03 1.97
CA ARG A 100 -0.11 14.82 1.86
C ARG A 100 0.78 13.69 1.43
N PHE A 101 0.75 12.59 2.17
CA PHE A 101 1.55 11.40 1.89
C PHE A 101 0.63 10.20 1.65
N ASN A 102 0.98 9.36 0.68
CA ASN A 102 0.34 8.08 0.45
C ASN A 102 0.69 7.12 1.59
N TRP A 103 -0.28 6.42 2.19
CA TRP A 103 -0.01 5.43 3.24
C TRP A 103 0.95 4.30 2.79
N ARG A 104 1.00 3.98 1.49
CA ARG A 104 1.93 3.01 0.92
C ARG A 104 3.40 3.40 1.10
N ILE A 105 3.69 4.67 1.42
CA ILE A 105 5.05 5.14 1.74
C ILE A 105 5.70 4.31 2.85
N SER A 106 4.90 3.73 3.76
CA SER A 106 5.39 2.86 4.84
C SER A 106 5.96 1.51 4.37
N MET A 107 5.75 1.15 3.10
CA MET A 107 6.32 -0.03 2.44
C MET A 107 7.68 0.24 1.79
N ALA A 108 8.05 1.52 1.61
CA ALA A 108 9.34 1.89 1.04
C ALA A 108 10.46 1.78 2.11
N PRO A 109 11.72 1.54 1.70
CA PRO A 109 12.85 1.64 2.60
C PRO A 109 12.89 3.02 3.25
N ILE A 110 13.35 3.09 4.50
CA ILE A 110 13.25 4.31 5.29
C ILE A 110 14.02 5.50 4.69
N SER A 111 15.14 5.24 4.01
CA SER A 111 15.92 6.25 3.28
C SER A 111 15.12 6.89 2.14
N ILE A 112 14.21 6.13 1.52
CA ILE A 112 13.32 6.61 0.46
C ILE A 112 12.20 7.46 1.05
N VAL A 113 11.68 7.08 2.22
CA VAL A 113 10.71 7.91 2.96
C VAL A 113 11.33 9.26 3.30
N ASP A 114 12.58 9.28 3.78
CA ASP A 114 13.32 10.51 4.08
C ASP A 114 13.44 11.39 2.83
N TYR A 115 13.75 10.82 1.66
CA TYR A 115 13.81 11.56 0.39
C TYR A 115 12.46 12.19 0.03
N ILE A 116 11.36 11.43 0.11
CA ILE A 116 10.03 11.96 -0.20
C ILE A 116 9.67 13.09 0.77
N VAL A 117 9.95 12.93 2.06
CA VAL A 117 9.69 13.97 3.07
C VAL A 117 10.48 15.25 2.77
N VAL A 118 11.79 15.15 2.51
CA VAL A 118 12.63 16.30 2.17
C VAL A 118 12.15 16.97 0.88
N HIS A 119 11.77 16.19 -0.12
CA HIS A 119 11.23 16.69 -1.38
C HIS A 119 9.99 17.56 -1.15
N GLU A 120 9.03 17.07 -0.37
CA GLU A 120 7.81 17.81 -0.07
C GLU A 120 8.05 19.03 0.84
N LEU A 121 9.00 18.95 1.77
CA LEU A 121 9.39 20.11 2.59
C LEU A 121 10.02 21.21 1.73
N CYS A 122 10.86 20.86 0.76
CA CYS A 122 11.44 21.82 -0.17
C CYS A 122 10.35 22.58 -0.95
N HIS A 123 9.21 21.93 -1.24
CA HIS A 123 8.06 22.58 -1.87
C HIS A 123 7.38 23.64 -1.01
N LEU A 124 7.67 23.74 0.30
CA LEU A 124 7.22 24.88 1.11
C LEU A 124 7.88 26.18 0.64
N LYS A 125 9.16 26.12 0.22
CA LYS A 125 9.95 27.28 -0.22
C LYS A 125 9.97 27.45 -1.74
N ILE A 126 10.13 26.36 -2.50
CA ILE A 126 10.31 26.38 -3.96
C ILE A 126 9.29 25.46 -4.64
N LYS A 127 8.31 26.05 -5.34
CA LYS A 127 7.13 25.33 -5.85
C LYS A 127 7.39 24.48 -7.10
N ASN A 128 8.50 24.69 -7.80
CA ASN A 128 8.89 23.96 -9.01
C ASN A 128 10.20 23.19 -8.79
N HIS A 129 10.51 22.25 -9.68
CA HIS A 129 11.75 21.46 -9.63
C HIS A 129 12.93 22.17 -10.31
N SER A 130 13.09 23.48 -10.06
CA SER A 130 14.19 24.30 -10.58
C SER A 130 15.55 23.89 -10.00
N THR A 131 16.62 24.48 -10.52
CA THR A 131 17.98 24.28 -9.99
C THR A 131 18.06 24.57 -8.49
N ASP A 132 17.39 25.62 -8.02
CA ASP A 132 17.41 26.00 -6.60
C ASP A 132 16.63 25.01 -5.72
N PHE A 133 15.57 24.38 -6.25
CA PHE A 133 14.91 23.27 -5.58
C PHE A 133 15.88 22.10 -5.35
N TRP A 134 16.59 21.69 -6.40
CA TRP A 134 17.51 20.56 -6.29
C TRP A 134 18.74 20.87 -5.42
N LYS A 135 19.22 22.12 -5.43
CA LYS A 135 20.23 22.58 -4.47
C LYS A 135 19.74 22.41 -3.03
N LEU A 136 18.53 22.88 -2.72
CA LEU A 136 17.95 22.76 -1.38
C LEU A 136 17.78 21.30 -0.95
N VAL A 137 17.31 20.43 -1.85
CA VAL A 137 17.24 18.98 -1.60
C VAL A 137 18.63 18.41 -1.31
N SER A 138 19.64 18.77 -2.11
CA SER A 138 21.01 18.25 -1.98
C SER A 138 21.70 18.63 -0.68
N ILE A 139 21.40 19.82 -0.14
CA ILE A 139 21.93 20.28 1.16
C ILE A 139 21.40 19.38 2.29
N ALA A 140 20.11 19.04 2.27
CA ALA A 140 19.50 18.20 3.28
C ALA A 140 19.79 16.70 3.09
N LEU A 141 19.95 16.25 1.83
CA LEU A 141 20.20 14.87 1.43
C LEU A 141 21.22 14.81 0.28
N PRO A 142 22.52 14.74 0.56
CA PRO A 142 23.55 14.70 -0.47
C PRO A 142 23.47 13.50 -1.42
N ASP A 143 22.85 12.39 -0.98
CA ASP A 143 22.65 11.16 -1.76
C ASP A 143 21.29 11.10 -2.46
N TYR A 144 20.58 12.22 -2.61
CA TYR A 144 19.19 12.24 -3.12
C TYR A 144 19.03 11.62 -4.51
N GLN A 145 20.04 11.70 -5.38
CA GLN A 145 19.95 11.13 -6.73
C GLN A 145 19.74 9.62 -6.68
N LYS A 146 20.50 8.91 -5.82
CA LYS A 146 20.37 7.46 -5.63
C LYS A 146 18.95 7.09 -5.15
N ARG A 147 18.40 7.88 -4.23
CA ARG A 147 17.05 7.68 -3.67
C ARG A 147 15.97 7.98 -4.71
N ARG A 148 16.16 9.02 -5.51
CA ARG A 148 15.27 9.37 -6.63
C ARG A 148 15.25 8.27 -7.69
N ASP A 149 16.40 7.70 -8.02
CA ASP A 149 16.49 6.64 -9.02
C ASP A 149 15.87 5.33 -8.51
N TRP A 150 16.03 5.02 -7.22
CA TRP A 150 15.28 3.92 -6.60
C TRP A 150 13.76 4.11 -6.78
N LEU A 151 13.23 5.32 -6.57
CA LEU A 151 11.79 5.58 -6.74
C LEU A 151 11.31 5.42 -8.18
N LYS A 152 12.10 5.85 -9.17
CA LYS A 152 11.76 5.66 -10.59
C LYS A 152 11.66 4.17 -10.91
N ASN A 153 12.60 3.36 -10.40
CA ASN A 153 12.66 1.92 -10.66
C ASN A 153 11.61 1.12 -9.87
N ASN A 154 11.01 1.71 -8.83
CA ASN A 154 10.06 1.03 -7.93
C ASN A 154 8.67 1.68 -7.93
N ILE A 155 8.29 2.36 -9.02
CA ILE A 155 6.99 3.04 -9.12
C ILE A 155 5.80 2.08 -9.04
N GLY A 156 6.02 0.79 -9.31
CA GLY A 156 5.01 -0.27 -9.20
C GLY A 156 4.41 -0.46 -7.81
N ILE A 157 5.07 0.03 -6.75
CA ILE A 157 4.57 -0.10 -5.36
C ILE A 157 3.21 0.58 -5.15
N PHE A 158 2.81 1.54 -6.01
CA PHE A 158 1.46 2.12 -5.95
C PHE A 158 0.32 1.14 -6.22
N ARG A 159 0.59 -0.03 -6.81
CA ARG A 159 -0.45 -0.94 -7.34
C ARG A 159 -0.92 -2.01 -6.35
N LEU A 160 -0.38 -2.05 -5.11
CA LEU A 160 -0.76 -3.02 -4.07
C LEU A 160 -1.96 -2.55 -3.22
#